data_AF-A0A956YRT0-F1
#
_entry.id   AF-A0A956YRT0-F1
#
_cell.length_a   1.000
_cell.length_b   1.000
_cell.length_c   1.000
_cell.angle_alpha   90.00
_cell.angle_beta   90.00
_cell.angle_gamma   90.00
#
_symmetry.space_group_name_H-M   'P 1'
#
loop_
_entity.id
_entity.type
_entity.pdbx_description
1 polymer ?
#
loop_
_entity_poly.entity_id
_entity_poly.type
_entity_poly.pdbx_seq_one_letter_code
_entity_poly.pdbx_strand_id
1 'polypeptide(L)'
;MARRRSSRRKSTSSNRARGKSYREARIELMTWAGLVMIFAIGALGRENNISMPNWFVPFAGAVVLLGSGFYQYSSRYRVSPITWLGGLVLVLFVLYSWYVDTNQPFVGASLIVFFLVILFGVVTGDT
;
A
#
# COMPACT_ATOMS: atom_id res chain seq x y z
N MET A 1 -52.80 -32.19 31.32
CA MET A 1 -52.36 -30.83 30.93
C MET A 1 -50.83 -30.82 30.85
N ALA A 2 -50.27 -30.80 29.63
CA ALA A 2 -48.84 -30.97 29.39
C ALA A 2 -48.09 -29.62 29.38
N ARG A 3 -47.04 -29.49 30.21
CA ARG A 3 -46.14 -28.33 30.30
C ARG A 3 -45.32 -28.19 29.01
N ARG A 4 -45.55 -27.13 28.24
CA ARG A 4 -44.68 -26.71 27.12
C ARG A 4 -43.35 -26.18 27.66
N ARG A 5 -42.28 -26.95 27.48
CA ARG A 5 -40.88 -26.49 27.62
C ARG A 5 -40.61 -25.43 26.55
N SER A 6 -40.40 -24.18 26.97
CA SER A 6 -39.88 -23.12 26.10
C SER A 6 -38.38 -23.32 25.92
N SER A 7 -38.00 -23.80 24.73
CA SER A 7 -36.61 -23.85 24.30
C SER A 7 -36.11 -22.44 24.05
N ARG A 8 -35.41 -21.89 25.05
CA ARG A 8 -34.67 -20.63 24.96
C ARG A 8 -33.57 -20.81 23.90
N ARG A 9 -33.84 -20.44 22.66
CA ARG A 9 -32.83 -20.38 21.58
C ARG A 9 -31.77 -19.38 22.03
N LYS A 10 -30.62 -19.90 22.50
CA LYS A 10 -29.38 -19.12 22.62
C LYS A 10 -29.10 -18.56 21.23
N SER A 11 -29.25 -17.25 21.06
CA SER A 11 -28.70 -16.53 19.92
C SER A 11 -27.20 -16.73 19.98
N THR A 12 -26.68 -17.68 19.21
CA THR A 12 -25.27 -17.79 18.89
C THR A 12 -24.91 -16.49 18.17
N SER A 13 -24.32 -15.57 18.94
CA SER A 13 -23.55 -14.46 18.43
C SER A 13 -22.46 -15.06 17.54
N SER A 14 -22.78 -15.25 16.27
CA SER A 14 -21.77 -15.47 15.25
C SER A 14 -20.88 -14.25 15.31
N ASN A 15 -19.68 -14.45 15.87
CA ASN A 15 -18.51 -13.66 15.54
C ASN A 15 -18.38 -13.76 14.02
N ARG A 16 -19.11 -12.90 13.29
CA ARG A 16 -18.77 -12.59 11.91
C ARG A 16 -17.39 -11.97 12.04
N ALA A 17 -16.37 -12.78 11.75
CA ALA A 17 -15.12 -12.27 11.21
C ALA A 17 -15.54 -11.18 10.24
N ARG A 18 -15.27 -9.94 10.62
CA ARG A 18 -15.74 -8.75 9.91
C ARG A 18 -14.92 -8.74 8.62
N GLY A 19 -15.39 -9.53 7.65
CA GLY A 19 -14.67 -9.78 6.41
C GLY A 19 -14.30 -8.44 5.80
N LYS A 20 -13.03 -8.33 5.44
CA LYS A 20 -12.47 -7.18 4.74
C LYS A 20 -13.45 -6.74 3.67
N SER A 21 -13.86 -5.47 3.70
CA SER A 21 -14.87 -5.02 2.75
C SER A 21 -14.32 -5.19 1.34
N TYR A 22 -15.13 -5.63 0.38
CA TYR A 22 -14.71 -5.72 -1.03
C TYR A 22 -14.09 -4.40 -1.55
N ARG A 23 -14.51 -3.27 -0.96
CA ARG A 23 -13.95 -1.94 -1.26
C ARG A 23 -12.52 -1.76 -0.75
N GLU A 24 -12.20 -2.32 0.42
CA GLU A 24 -10.87 -2.25 1.04
C GLU A 24 -9.86 -3.10 0.25
N ALA A 25 -10.24 -4.33 -0.11
CA ALA A 25 -9.43 -5.18 -0.99
C ALA A 25 -9.16 -4.55 -2.38
N ARG A 26 -10.11 -3.76 -2.90
CA ARG A 26 -9.93 -3.04 -4.16
C ARG A 26 -8.89 -1.94 -4.06
N ILE A 27 -8.84 -1.21 -2.94
CA ILE A 27 -7.87 -0.12 -2.73
C ILE A 27 -6.46 -0.67 -2.60
N GLU A 28 -6.33 -1.80 -1.91
CA GLU A 28 -5.07 -2.55 -1.90
C GLU A 28 -4.66 -2.87 -3.31
N LEU A 29 -5.51 -3.53 -4.09
CA LEU A 29 -5.21 -3.91 -5.47
C LEU A 29 -4.81 -2.70 -6.33
N MET A 30 -5.42 -1.53 -6.11
CA MET A 30 -5.03 -0.28 -6.78
C MET A 30 -3.65 0.22 -6.35
N THR A 31 -3.29 0.07 -5.07
CA THR A 31 -1.94 0.38 -4.56
C THR A 31 -0.91 -0.54 -5.19
N TRP A 32 -1.18 -1.85 -5.20
CA TRP A 32 -0.35 -2.87 -5.86
C TRP A 32 -0.18 -2.57 -7.35
N ALA A 33 -1.28 -2.31 -8.05
CA ALA A 33 -1.26 -1.94 -9.46
C ALA A 33 -0.49 -0.64 -9.70
N GLY A 34 -0.64 0.36 -8.82
CA GLY A 34 0.12 1.61 -8.88
C GLY A 34 1.61 1.39 -8.74
N LEU A 35 2.05 0.55 -7.78
CA LEU A 35 3.46 0.20 -7.62
C LEU A 35 3.99 -0.48 -8.89
N VAL A 36 3.28 -1.49 -9.42
CA VAL A 36 3.64 -2.18 -10.66
C VAL A 36 3.68 -1.21 -11.85
N MET A 37 2.78 -0.24 -11.91
CA MET A 37 2.72 0.76 -12.98
C MET A 37 3.99 1.63 -13.01
N ILE A 38 4.59 1.95 -11.86
CA ILE A 38 5.87 2.68 -11.80
C ILE A 38 6.96 1.90 -12.54
N PHE A 39 7.01 0.58 -12.34
CA PHE A 39 7.96 -0.29 -13.04
C PHE A 39 7.67 -0.37 -14.52
N ALA A 40 6.40 -0.52 -14.90
CA ALA A 40 6.01 -0.57 -16.30
C ALA A 40 6.44 0.71 -17.03
N ILE A 41 6.18 1.87 -16.43
CA ILE A 41 6.62 3.16 -16.98
C ILE A 41 8.15 3.21 -17.06
N GLY A 42 8.86 2.83 -15.99
CA GLY A 42 10.33 2.80 -15.98
C GLY A 42 10.95 1.88 -17.03
N ALA A 43 10.34 0.71 -17.26
CA ALA A 43 10.78 -0.25 -18.27
C ALA A 43 10.54 0.27 -19.69
N LEU A 44 9.33 0.78 -19.97
CA LEU A 44 8.99 1.38 -21.26
C LEU A 44 9.86 2.61 -21.56
N GLY A 45 10.15 3.44 -20.55
CA GLY A 45 11.06 4.57 -20.70
C GLY A 45 12.45 4.14 -21.16
N ARG A 46 13.02 3.12 -20.51
CA ARG A 46 14.32 2.56 -20.91
C ARG A 46 14.31 1.98 -22.32
N GLU A 47 13.26 1.23 -22.67
CA GLU A 47 13.12 0.63 -24.00
C GLU A 47 13.08 1.69 -25.11
N ASN A 48 12.43 2.83 -24.84
CA ASN A 48 12.32 3.95 -25.79
C ASN A 48 13.48 4.96 -25.71
N ASN A 49 14.59 4.63 -25.02
CA ASN A 49 15.72 5.54 -24.77
C ASN A 49 15.33 6.87 -24.09
N ILE A 50 14.22 6.90 -23.36
CA ILE A 50 13.78 8.05 -22.57
C ILE A 50 14.50 8.01 -21.24
N SER A 51 15.41 8.97 -21.04
CA SER A 51 16.13 9.12 -19.78
C SER A 51 15.20 9.72 -18.73
N MET A 52 14.83 8.92 -17.72
CA MET A 52 14.02 9.38 -16.60
C MET A 52 14.88 10.02 -15.52
N PRO A 53 14.41 11.10 -14.86
CA PRO A 53 15.14 11.67 -13.73
C PRO A 53 15.33 10.64 -12.60
N ASN A 54 16.48 10.69 -11.90
CA ASN A 54 16.80 9.74 -10.82
C ASN A 54 15.79 9.75 -9.67
N TRP A 55 15.15 10.89 -9.44
CA TRP A 55 14.11 11.07 -8.42
C TRP A 55 12.74 10.51 -8.86
N PHE A 56 12.55 10.13 -10.12
CA PHE A 56 11.24 9.70 -10.65
C PHE A 56 10.68 8.50 -9.90
N VAL A 57 11.47 7.43 -9.73
CA VAL A 57 11.04 6.20 -9.06
C VAL A 57 10.66 6.43 -7.60
N PRO A 58 11.51 7.05 -6.75
CA PRO A 58 11.11 7.34 -5.37
C PRO A 58 9.93 8.31 -5.29
N PHE A 59 9.85 9.30 -6.18
CA PHE A 59 8.72 10.23 -6.22
C PHE A 59 7.40 9.54 -6.55
N ALA A 60 7.35 8.80 -7.65
CA ALA A 60 6.15 8.07 -8.04
C ALA A 60 5.74 7.05 -6.96
N GLY A 61 6.71 6.40 -6.33
CA GLY A 61 6.50 5.50 -5.21
C GLY A 61 5.90 6.19 -3.98
N ALA A 62 6.45 7.35 -3.59
CA ALA A 62 5.93 8.15 -2.50
C ALA A 62 4.48 8.58 -2.77
N VAL A 63 4.17 9.02 -3.99
CA VAL A 63 2.82 9.41 -4.40
C VAL A 63 1.85 8.23 -4.28
N VAL A 64 2.24 7.04 -4.74
CA VAL A 64 1.39 5.84 -4.64
C VAL A 64 1.16 5.44 -3.19
N LEU A 65 2.21 5.31 -2.39
CA LEU A 65 2.11 4.83 -1.01
C LEU A 65 1.42 5.83 -0.07
N LEU A 66 1.79 7.11 -0.15
CA LEU A 66 1.15 8.14 0.67
C LEU A 66 -0.25 8.44 0.17
N GLY A 67 -0.44 8.52 -1.16
CA GLY A 67 -1.75 8.74 -1.76
C GLY A 67 -2.75 7.66 -1.39
N SER A 68 -2.36 6.38 -1.48
CA SER A 68 -3.21 5.28 -1.05
C SER A 68 -3.43 5.28 0.47
N GLY A 69 -2.38 5.52 1.26
CA GLY A 69 -2.48 5.63 2.72
C GLY A 69 -3.46 6.72 3.16
N PHE A 70 -3.39 7.91 2.57
CA PHE A 70 -4.33 9.00 2.84
C PHE A 70 -5.77 8.65 2.41
N TYR A 71 -5.92 8.02 1.24
CA TYR A 71 -7.24 7.61 0.76
C TYR A 71 -7.90 6.56 1.66
N GLN A 72 -7.14 5.55 2.09
CA GLN A 72 -7.61 4.55 3.05
C GLN A 72 -7.92 5.17 4.41
N TYR A 73 -7.05 6.05 4.92
CA TYR A 73 -7.22 6.74 6.20
C TYR A 73 -8.50 7.59 6.22
N SER A 74 -8.72 8.40 5.18
CA SER A 74 -9.94 9.22 5.03
C SER A 74 -11.21 8.38 4.93
N SER A 75 -11.11 7.18 4.34
CA SER A 75 -12.20 6.20 4.25
C SER A 75 -12.38 5.36 5.53
N ARG A 76 -11.63 5.64 6.60
CA ARG A 76 -11.62 4.90 7.88
C ARG A 76 -11.22 3.42 7.75
N TYR A 77 -10.47 3.08 6.71
CA TYR A 77 -9.84 1.76 6.59
C TYR A 77 -8.56 1.71 7.41
N ARG A 78 -8.13 0.50 7.80
CA ARG A 78 -6.88 0.31 8.52
C ARG A 78 -5.74 0.43 7.52
N VAL A 79 -4.81 1.34 7.78
CA VAL A 79 -3.60 1.51 6.98
C VAL A 79 -2.43 0.95 7.77
N SER A 80 -1.61 0.14 7.14
CA SER A 80 -0.41 -0.37 7.79
C SER A 80 0.57 0.77 8.10
N PRO A 81 1.14 0.82 9.32
CA PRO A 81 2.21 1.76 9.66
C PRO A 81 3.40 1.66 8.70
N ILE A 82 3.64 0.48 8.12
CA ILE A 82 4.74 0.26 7.16
C ILE A 82 4.55 1.07 5.88
N THR A 83 3.30 1.29 5.44
CA THR A 83 2.97 2.05 4.23
C THR A 83 3.35 3.51 4.40
N TRP A 84 3.08 4.08 5.59
CA TRP A 84 3.47 5.43 5.95
C TRP A 84 4.99 5.59 6.03
N LEU A 85 5.66 4.64 6.69
CA LEU A 85 7.12 4.64 6.80
C LEU A 85 7.78 4.52 5.42
N GLY A 86 7.30 3.59 4.59
CA GLY A 86 7.79 3.42 3.22
C GLY A 86 7.61 4.70 2.39
N GLY A 87 6.41 5.30 2.42
CA GLY A 87 6.17 6.57 1.75
C GLY A 87 7.09 7.69 2.22
N LEU A 88 7.31 7.81 3.55
CA LEU A 88 8.19 8.83 4.13
C LEU A 88 9.66 8.63 3.73
N VAL A 89 10.15 7.38 3.74
CA VAL A 89 11.51 7.07 3.28
C VAL A 89 11.70 7.45 1.81
N LEU A 90 10.71 7.20 0.96
CA LEU A 90 10.78 7.59 -0.45
C LEU A 90 10.76 9.12 -0.62
N VAL A 91 9.99 9.85 0.19
CA VAL A 91 10.05 11.31 0.22
C VAL A 91 11.46 11.78 0.59
N LEU A 92 12.10 11.15 1.58
CA LEU A 92 13.48 11.49 1.94
C LEU A 92 14.46 11.26 0.78
N PHE A 93 14.29 10.19 -0.01
CA PHE A 93 15.09 9.97 -1.22
C PHE A 93 14.89 11.07 -2.26
N VAL A 94 13.64 11.50 -2.50
CA VAL A 94 13.34 12.61 -3.42
C VAL A 94 13.99 13.91 -2.93
N LEU A 95 13.83 14.24 -1.65
CA LEU A 95 14.41 15.44 -1.06
C LEU A 95 15.94 15.40 -1.15
N TYR A 96 16.56 14.26 -0.87
CA TYR A 96 18.01 14.11 -1.01
C TYR A 96 18.44 14.33 -2.47
N SER A 97 17.75 13.75 -3.44
CA SER A 97 18.04 13.95 -4.86
C SER A 97 17.90 15.41 -5.31
N TRP A 98 16.97 16.17 -4.74
CA TRP A 98 16.81 17.59 -5.11
C TRP A 98 17.79 18.53 -4.41
N TYR A 99 18.08 18.29 -3.13
CA TYR A 99 18.81 19.25 -2.31
C TYR A 99 20.27 18.90 -2.02
N VAL A 100 20.66 17.63 -2.16
CA VAL A 100 22.00 17.16 -1.80
C VAL A 100 22.78 16.68 -3.02
N ASP A 101 22.25 15.69 -3.75
CA ASP A 101 22.89 15.16 -4.96
C ASP A 101 21.87 14.64 -5.98
N THR A 102 21.72 15.37 -7.08
CA THR A 102 20.80 15.05 -8.17
C THR A 102 21.22 13.84 -8.99
N ASN A 103 22.50 13.47 -8.95
CA ASN A 103 23.02 12.34 -9.70
C ASN A 103 22.93 11.02 -8.94
N GLN A 104 22.62 11.04 -7.64
CA GLN A 104 22.50 9.83 -6.81
C GLN A 104 21.28 8.99 -7.23
N PRO A 105 21.48 7.73 -7.70
CA PRO A 105 20.37 6.90 -8.15
C PRO A 105 19.74 6.12 -6.98
N PHE A 106 18.52 6.50 -6.57
CA PHE A 106 17.76 5.80 -5.52
C PHE A 106 16.83 4.69 -6.03
N VAL A 107 16.94 4.29 -7.31
CA VAL A 107 16.08 3.25 -7.87
C VAL A 107 16.19 1.97 -7.04
N GLY A 108 17.38 1.42 -6.85
CA GLY A 108 17.59 0.18 -6.10
C GLY A 108 17.11 0.26 -4.64
N ALA A 109 17.37 1.38 -3.95
CA ALA A 109 16.88 1.59 -2.59
C ALA A 109 15.35 1.66 -2.54
N SER A 110 14.70 2.30 -3.52
CA SER A 110 13.24 2.37 -3.64
C SER A 110 12.63 0.98 -3.84
N LEU A 111 13.30 0.10 -4.60
CA LEU A 111 12.87 -1.29 -4.79
C LEU A 111 12.82 -2.07 -3.48
N ILE A 112 13.83 -1.88 -2.64
CA ILE A 112 13.87 -2.51 -1.31
C ILE A 112 12.70 -2.01 -0.46
N VAL A 113 12.41 -0.71 -0.48
CA VAL A 113 11.26 -0.14 0.23
C VAL A 113 9.94 -0.74 -0.28
N PHE A 114 9.74 -0.78 -1.60
CA PHE A 114 8.55 -1.40 -2.18
C PHE A 114 8.42 -2.86 -1.76
N PHE A 115 9.49 -3.63 -1.88
CA PHE A 115 9.51 -5.03 -1.47
C PHE A 115 9.12 -5.20 0.00
N LEU A 116 9.65 -4.38 0.90
CA LEU A 116 9.31 -4.45 2.33
C LEU A 116 7.85 -4.10 2.59
N VAL A 117 7.33 -3.03 1.99
CA VAL A 117 5.91 -2.65 2.15
C VAL A 117 4.99 -3.75 1.65
N ILE A 118 5.33 -4.33 0.49
CA ILE A 118 4.62 -5.45 -0.11
C ILE A 118 4.66 -6.69 0.79
N LEU A 119 5.85 -7.09 1.23
CA LEU A 119 6.05 -8.26 2.07
C LEU A 119 5.28 -8.14 3.37
N PHE A 120 5.38 -6.98 4.04
CA PHE A 120 4.65 -6.74 5.27
C PHE A 120 3.14 -6.72 5.04
N GLY A 121 2.66 -6.06 3.98
CA GLY A 121 1.24 -6.06 3.63
C GLY A 121 0.65 -7.46 3.44
N VAL A 122 1.39 -8.33 2.75
CA VAL A 122 0.99 -9.74 2.56
C VAL A 122 1.00 -10.52 3.87
N VAL A 123 2.00 -10.30 4.72
CA VAL A 123 2.16 -11.03 5.99
C VAL A 123 1.16 -10.58 7.05
N THR A 124 0.89 -9.27 7.18
CA THR A 124 -0.03 -8.72 8.19
C THR A 124 -1.48 -8.71 7.74
N GLY A 125 -1.73 -8.77 6.43
CA GLY A 125 -3.08 -8.61 5.86
C GLY A 125 -3.63 -7.18 5.97
N ASP A 126 -2.78 -6.24 6.40
CA ASP A 126 -3.04 -4.82 6.52
C ASP A 126 -2.29 -4.10 5.39
N THR A 127 -2.99 -3.64 4.35
CA THR A 127 -2.42 -2.80 3.29
C THR A 127 -3.38 -1.77 2.73
#